data_AF-A0A1Q8Y9D1-F1
#
_entry.id   AF-A0A1Q8Y9D1-F1
#
_cell.length_a   1.000
_cell.length_b   1.000
_cell.length_c   1.000
_cell.angle_alpha   90.00
_cell.angle_beta   90.00
_cell.angle_gamma   90.00
#
_symmetry.space_group_name_H-M   'P 1'
#
loop_
_entity.id
_entity.type
_entity.pdbx_description
1 polymer ?
#
loop_
_entity_poly.entity_id
_entity_poly.type
_entity_poly.pdbx_seq_one_letter_code
_entity_poly.pdbx_strand_id
1 'polypeptide(L)' 'MAPGITLASATDETFASAHKRSALDASSTPQDIASAVIMLDLASAITGQTIAVDGGQHLVPRARDVAFGD' A
#
# COMPACT_ATOMS: atom_id res chain seq x y z
N MET A 1 -9.27 4.92 -2.43
CA MET A 1 -8.08 4.08 -2.56
C MET A 1 -7.11 4.41 -1.44
N ALA A 2 -6.47 3.40 -0.85
CA ALA A 2 -5.42 3.57 0.16
C ALA A 2 -4.10 3.01 -0.40
N PRO A 3 -3.22 3.87 -0.95
CA PRO A 3 -1.95 3.42 -1.51
C PRO A 3 -0.91 3.10 -0.43
N GLY A 4 0.03 2.22 -0.77
CA GLY A 4 1.24 1.99 0.01
C GLY A 4 2.34 3.01 -0.31
N ILE A 5 3.59 2.64 -0.04
CA ILE A 5 4.76 3.37 -0.55
C ILE A 5 4.80 3.21 -2.07
N THR A 6 4.35 4.23 -2.82
CA THR A 6 4.24 4.17 -4.29
C THR A 6 5.37 4.90 -5.01
N LEU A 7 5.79 6.06 -4.48
CA LEU A 7 6.79 6.93 -5.09
C LEU A 7 7.97 7.15 -4.14
N ALA A 8 9.16 7.34 -4.71
CA ALA A 8 10.36 7.65 -3.94
C ALA A 8 10.22 9.03 -3.28
N SER A 9 10.49 9.07 -1.97
CA SER A 9 10.64 10.31 -1.17
C SER A 9 12.05 10.45 -0.59
N ALA A 10 12.92 9.49 -0.88
CA ALA A 10 14.31 9.37 -0.42
C ALA A 10 15.15 8.75 -1.56
N THR A 11 16.38 8.33 -1.26
CA THR A 11 17.25 7.65 -2.25
C THR A 11 16.60 6.39 -2.79
N ASP A 12 17.03 5.97 -3.99
CA ASP A 12 16.51 4.77 -4.65
C ASP A 12 16.67 3.51 -3.80
N GLU A 13 17.79 3.36 -3.07
CA GLU A 13 18.02 2.22 -2.17
C GLU A 13 17.05 2.24 -0.98
N THR A 14 16.83 3.42 -0.39
CA THR A 14 15.92 3.57 0.74
C THR A 14 14.49 3.31 0.30
N PHE A 15 14.10 3.82 -0.87
CA PHE A 15 12.81 3.55 -1.48
C PHE A 15 12.64 2.07 -1.79
N ALA A 16 13.59 1.43 -2.48
CA ALA A 16 13.52 0.02 -2.84
C ALA A 16 13.42 -0.89 -1.61
N SER A 17 14.20 -0.60 -0.55
CA SER A 17 14.08 -1.31 0.73
C SER A 17 12.70 -1.11 1.35
N ALA A 18 12.20 0.12 1.41
CA ALA A 18 10.91 0.41 2.02
C ALA A 18 9.73 -0.15 1.21
N HIS A 19 9.81 -0.12 -0.11
CA HIS A 19 8.81 -0.64 -1.05
C HIS A 19 8.64 -2.17 -0.91
N LYS A 20 9.72 -2.89 -0.60
CA LYS A 20 9.68 -4.32 -0.28
C LYS A 20 9.09 -4.66 1.08
N ARG A 21 8.96 -3.69 2.01
CA ARG A 21 8.35 -3.92 3.34
C ARG A 21 6.82 -3.96 3.27
N SER A 22 6.30 -4.89 2.50
CA SER A 22 4.87 -5.20 2.34
C SER A 22 4.68 -6.71 2.42
N ALA A 23 3.45 -7.19 2.67
CA ALA A 23 3.19 -8.62 2.78
C ALA A 23 3.46 -9.38 1.47
N LEU A 24 3.32 -8.72 0.33
CA LEU A 24 3.61 -9.27 -1.01
C LEU A 24 5.05 -9.02 -1.46
N ASP A 25 5.92 -8.52 -0.58
CA ASP A 25 7.32 -8.18 -0.88
C ASP A 25 7.49 -7.08 -1.96
N ALA A 26 6.39 -6.42 -2.34
CA ALA A 26 6.32 -5.28 -3.24
C ALA A 26 5.06 -4.44 -2.93
N SER A 27 5.26 -3.15 -2.63
CA SER A 27 4.19 -2.18 -2.48
C SER A 27 3.61 -1.77 -3.85
N SER A 28 2.60 -0.91 -3.86
CA SER A 28 1.98 -0.44 -5.12
C SER A 28 2.95 0.33 -6.02
N THR A 29 2.70 0.26 -7.31
CA THR A 29 3.17 1.19 -8.34
C THR A 29 2.03 2.14 -8.76
N PRO A 30 2.31 3.25 -9.47
CA PRO A 30 1.25 4.07 -10.06
C PRO A 30 0.32 3.27 -10.98
N GLN A 31 0.85 2.25 -11.67
CA GLN A 31 0.08 1.40 -12.58
C GLN A 31 -0.90 0.48 -11.83
N ASP A 32 -0.54 0.02 -10.63
CA ASP A 32 -1.44 -0.78 -9.80
C ASP A 32 -2.63 0.07 -9.32
N ILE A 33 -2.38 1.33 -8.97
CA ILE A 33 -3.43 2.28 -8.58
C ILE A 33 -4.36 2.56 -9.76
N ALA A 34 -3.81 2.81 -10.95
CA ALA A 34 -4.61 3.03 -12.17
C ALA A 34 -5.48 1.81 -12.50
N SER A 35 -4.92 0.60 -12.41
CA SER A 35 -5.64 -0.65 -12.62
C SER A 35 -6.79 -0.81 -11.62
N ALA A 36 -6.56 -0.47 -10.35
CA ALA A 36 -7.60 -0.51 -9.33
C ALA A 36 -8.73 0.51 -9.59
N VAL A 37 -8.40 1.71 -10.10
CA VAL A 37 -9.40 2.71 -10.50
C VAL A 37 -10.26 2.19 -11.65
N ILE A 38 -9.65 1.61 -12.69
CA ILE A 38 -10.38 1.00 -13.81
C ILE A 38 -11.29 -0.13 -13.33
N MET A 39 -10.81 -0.97 -12.42
CA MET A 39 -11.64 -2.04 -11.84
C MET A 39 -12.88 -1.48 -11.13
N LEU A 40 -12.73 -0.39 -10.36
CA LEU A 40 -13.87 0.25 -9.70
C LEU A 40 -14.82 0.94 -10.70
N ASP A 41 -14.29 1.55 -11.76
CA ASP A 41 -15.09 2.15 -12.83
C ASP A 41 -16.03 1.13 -13.48
N LEU A 42 -15.56 -0.13 -13.62
CA LEU A 42 -16.35 -1.23 -14.17
C LEU A 42 -17.37 -1.83 -13.18
N ALA A 43 -17.28 -1.51 -11.88
CA ALA A 43 -18.06 -2.16 -10.83
C ALA A 43 -19.20 -1.25 -10.30
N SER A 44 -20.25 -1.07 -11.11
CA SER A 44 -21.30 -0.05 -10.90
C SER A 44 -22.08 -0.15 -9.57
N ALA A 45 -22.08 -1.32 -8.93
CA ALA A 45 -22.76 -1.55 -7.65
C ALA A 45 -21.85 -1.34 -6.42
N ILE A 46 -20.55 -1.11 -6.61
CA ILE A 46 -19.59 -0.90 -5.53
C ILE A 46 -19.49 0.58 -5.22
N THR A 47 -19.83 0.95 -3.98
CA THR A 47 -19.70 2.32 -3.46
C THR A 47 -19.37 2.30 -1.97
N GLY A 48 -18.86 3.43 -1.45
CA GLY A 48 -18.53 3.58 -0.03
C GLY A 48 -17.35 2.72 0.47
N GLN A 49 -16.61 2.06 -0.41
CA GLN A 49 -15.50 1.19 -0.05
C GLN A 49 -14.15 1.91 -0.18
N THR A 50 -13.22 1.56 0.71
CA THR A 50 -11.80 1.87 0.56
C THR A 50 -11.05 0.60 0.21
N ILE A 51 -10.41 0.58 -0.96
CA ILE A 51 -9.55 -0.52 -1.38
C ILE A 51 -8.10 -0.15 -1.08
N ALA A 52 -7.42 -1.02 -0.33
CA ALA A 52 -5.98 -0.96 -0.12
C ALA A 52 -5.27 -1.44 -1.39
N VAL A 53 -4.37 -0.61 -1.91
CA VAL A 53 -3.50 -0.91 -3.05
C VAL A 53 -2.10 -0.65 -2.53
N ASP A 54 -1.61 -1.55 -1.68
CA ASP A 54 -0.42 -1.28 -0.86
C ASP A 54 0.49 -2.50 -0.69
N GLY A 55 0.30 -3.56 -1.48
CA GLY A 55 1.05 -4.81 -1.33
C GLY A 55 0.82 -5.52 0.01
N GLY A 56 -0.26 -5.17 0.74
CA GLY A 56 -0.49 -5.62 2.11
C GLY A 56 0.39 -4.91 3.13
N GLN A 57 0.95 -3.73 2.82
CA GLN A 57 1.75 -2.95 3.76
C GLN A 57 1.00 -2.65 5.08
N HIS A 58 -0.31 -2.39 5.03
CA HIS A 58 -1.12 -2.17 6.25
C HIS A 58 -1.30 -3.44 7.11
N LEU A 59 -1.01 -4.62 6.58
CA LEU A 59 -1.06 -5.89 7.28
C LEU A 59 0.27 -6.27 7.94
N VAL A 60 1.36 -5.58 7.60
CA VAL A 60 2.67 -5.82 8.19
C VAL A 60 2.67 -5.30 9.64
N PRO A 61 2.93 -6.17 10.64
CA PRO A 61 3.01 -5.73 12.04
C PRO A 61 4.06 -4.64 12.20
N ARG A 62 3.71 -3.57 12.92
CA ARG A 62 4.67 -2.54 13.29
C ARG A 62 5.22 -2.86 14.68
N ALA A 63 6.52 -2.69 14.87
CA ALA A 63 7.19 -2.92 16.17
C ALA A 63 6.67 -2.04 17.33
N ARG A 64 5.78 -1.08 17.05
CA ARG A 64 5.10 -0.28 18.07
C ARG A 64 3.64 -0.71 18.18
N ASP A 65 3.38 -1.63 19.09
CA ASP A 65 2.14 -1.61 19.85
C ASP A 65 2.36 -0.75 21.09
N VAL A 66 1.54 0.29 21.26
CA VAL A 66 1.55 1.20 22.43
C VAL A 66 1.05 0.55 23.73
N ALA A 67 0.95 -0.79 23.78
CA ALA A 67 0.51 -1.51 24.98
C ALA A 67 1.62 -1.67 26.02
N PHE A 68 2.90 -1.68 25.63
CA PHE A 68 4.02 -1.73 26.58
C PHE A 68 5.22 -1.00 25.98
N GLY A 69 5.38 0.28 26.35
CA GLY A 69 6.69 0.91 26.32
C GLY A 69 7.47 0.46 27.56
N ASP A 70 8.75 0.16 27.38
CA ASP A 70 9.71 0.25 28.49
C ASP A 70 9.90 1.72 28.91
#